data_AF-A0A373Q6D1-F1
#
_entry.id   AF-A0A373Q6D1-F1
#
_cell.length_a   1.000
_cell.length_b   1.000
_cell.length_c   1.000
_cell.angle_alpha   90.00
_cell.angle_beta   90.00
_cell.angle_gamma   90.00
#
_symmetry.space_group_name_H-M   'P 1'
#
loop_
_entity.id
_entity.type
_entity.pdbx_description
1 polymer ?
#
loop_
_entity_poly.entity_id
_entity_poly.type
_entity_poly.pdbx_seq_one_letter_code
_entity_poly.pdbx_strand_id
1 'polypeptide(L)'
;MVYEAEDAEFANTNTEAAQPNTEKFEYNGNQITAVTNLMIPGAYVAFNNTDGGENGGRVNIKLKYSAKTQCYAKLIVNGRDYSFINLMGTGGKGFFKGESNITVTMKPGENNTISLTEFNSAVSLDSIELRYLDK
;
A
#
# COMPACT_ATOMS: atom_id res chain seq x y z
N MET A 1 9.04 -9.35 -5.15
CA MET A 1 7.71 -9.71 -5.71
C MET A 1 6.82 -8.48 -5.66
N VAL A 2 6.03 -8.22 -6.69
CA VAL A 2 5.12 -7.06 -6.75
C VAL A 2 3.70 -7.54 -6.52
N TYR A 3 2.94 -6.79 -5.72
CA TYR A 3 1.51 -6.95 -5.54
C TYR A 3 0.84 -5.64 -5.93
N GLU A 4 0.04 -5.69 -6.99
CA GLU A 4 -0.69 -4.54 -7.50
C GLU A 4 -1.85 -4.20 -6.55
N ALA A 5 -2.08 -2.91 -6.30
CA ALA A 5 -3.09 -2.47 -5.33
C ALA A 5 -4.51 -2.71 -5.86
N GLU A 6 -4.72 -2.69 -7.17
CA GLU A 6 -6.00 -3.01 -7.79
C GLU A 6 -6.47 -4.45 -7.58
N ASP A 7 -5.54 -5.36 -7.29
CA ASP A 7 -5.82 -6.77 -6.99
C ASP A 7 -5.95 -7.04 -5.48
N ALA A 8 -5.66 -6.03 -4.65
CA ALA A 8 -5.78 -6.13 -3.20
C ALA A 8 -7.25 -6.02 -2.75
N GLU A 9 -7.51 -6.45 -1.52
CA GLU A 9 -8.79 -6.16 -0.88
C GLU A 9 -8.80 -4.70 -0.43
N PHE A 10 -9.77 -3.90 -0.87
CA PHE A 10 -9.94 -2.52 -0.39
C PHE A 10 -11.41 -2.21 -0.19
N ALA A 11 -11.72 -1.54 0.92
CA ALA A 11 -13.07 -1.10 1.25
C ALA A 11 -13.03 0.02 2.29
N ASN A 12 -14.20 0.50 2.68
CA ASN A 12 -14.38 1.31 3.87
C ASN A 12 -15.16 0.51 4.92
N THR A 13 -14.72 0.56 6.18
CA THR A 13 -15.45 -0.04 7.31
C THR A 13 -16.82 0.62 7.56
N ASN A 14 -17.03 1.85 7.08
CA ASN A 14 -18.33 2.51 7.03
C ASN A 14 -18.95 2.36 5.63
N THR A 15 -19.98 1.53 5.51
CA THR A 15 -20.66 1.22 4.23
C THR A 15 -21.51 2.38 3.70
N GLU A 16 -21.87 3.34 4.55
CA GLU A 16 -22.64 4.53 4.16
C GLU A 16 -21.75 5.64 3.61
N ALA A 17 -20.43 5.55 3.81
CA ALA A 17 -19.47 6.50 3.28
C ALA A 17 -19.05 6.16 1.84
N ALA A 18 -18.41 7.12 1.17
CA ALA A 18 -17.75 6.84 -0.09
C ALA A 18 -16.69 5.73 0.09
N GLN A 19 -16.58 4.87 -0.91
CA GLN A 19 -15.69 3.71 -0.90
C GLN A 19 -14.38 4.04 -1.64
N PRO A 20 -13.25 3.44 -1.23
CA PRO A 20 -12.10 3.27 -2.10
C PRO A 20 -12.50 2.63 -3.43
N ASN A 21 -11.82 3.00 -4.50
CA ASN A 21 -12.08 2.45 -5.82
C ASN A 21 -10.79 2.43 -6.65
N THR A 22 -10.82 1.75 -7.79
CA THR A 22 -9.72 1.78 -8.75
C THR A 22 -9.91 2.88 -9.79
N GLU A 23 -8.82 3.53 -10.16
CA GLU A 23 -8.77 4.50 -11.25
C GLU A 23 -7.55 4.24 -12.15
N LYS A 24 -7.69 4.50 -13.45
CA LYS A 24 -6.61 4.35 -14.43
C LYS A 24 -5.91 5.69 -14.68
N PHE A 25 -4.60 5.65 -14.81
CA PHE A 25 -3.72 6.78 -15.05
C PHE A 25 -2.72 6.46 -16.15
N GLU A 26 -2.25 7.47 -16.85
CA GLU A 26 -1.06 7.37 -17.70
C GLU A 26 0.10 8.10 -17.02
N TYR A 27 1.23 7.41 -16.85
CA TYR A 27 2.43 8.01 -16.28
C TYR A 27 3.69 7.46 -16.96
N ASN A 28 4.53 8.36 -17.49
CA ASN A 28 5.74 8.02 -18.24
C ASN A 28 5.52 6.97 -19.36
N GLY A 29 4.37 7.05 -20.05
CA GLY A 29 4.00 6.13 -21.13
C GLY A 29 3.46 4.77 -20.68
N ASN A 30 3.29 4.54 -19.38
CA ASN A 30 2.68 3.33 -18.84
C ASN A 30 1.26 3.63 -18.31
N GLN A 31 0.35 2.68 -18.48
CA GLN A 31 -0.93 2.71 -17.78
C GLN A 31 -0.74 2.17 -16.35
N ILE A 32 -1.26 2.89 -15.36
CA ILE A 32 -1.29 2.51 -13.96
C ILE A 32 -2.76 2.39 -13.54
N THR A 33 -3.15 1.29 -12.93
CA THR A 33 -4.43 1.22 -12.20
C THR A 33 -4.09 1.38 -10.72
N ALA A 34 -4.68 2.34 -10.03
CA ALA A 34 -4.36 2.60 -8.64
C ALA A 34 -5.61 2.64 -7.79
N VAL A 35 -5.50 2.24 -6.53
CA VAL A 35 -6.56 2.41 -5.55
C VAL A 35 -6.55 3.86 -5.05
N THR A 36 -7.69 4.52 -5.14
CA THR A 36 -7.90 5.92 -4.76
C THR A 36 -8.90 6.03 -3.61
N ASN A 37 -9.23 7.27 -3.21
CA ASN A 37 -10.17 7.57 -2.10
C ASN A 37 -9.73 6.98 -0.74
N LEU A 38 -8.42 6.84 -0.55
CA LEU A 38 -7.84 6.21 0.66
C LEU A 38 -7.84 7.11 1.91
N MET A 39 -8.06 8.42 1.75
CA MET A 39 -8.14 9.36 2.88
C MET A 39 -9.50 9.35 3.59
N ILE A 40 -10.47 8.59 3.08
CA ILE A 40 -11.80 8.52 3.70
C ILE A 40 -11.65 7.77 5.04
N PRO A 41 -12.19 8.29 6.15
CA PRO A 41 -12.16 7.60 7.43
C PRO A 41 -12.70 6.17 7.29
N GLY A 42 -11.93 5.19 7.78
CA GLY A 42 -12.27 3.75 7.69
C GLY A 42 -11.81 3.05 6.41
N ALA A 43 -11.26 3.79 5.43
CA ALA A 43 -10.68 3.18 4.23
C ALA A 43 -9.45 2.32 4.55
N TYR A 44 -9.30 1.22 3.82
CA TYR A 44 -8.12 0.38 3.89
C TYR A 44 -7.77 -0.26 2.53
N VAL A 45 -6.53 -0.72 2.43
CA VAL A 45 -6.05 -1.68 1.42
C VAL A 45 -5.34 -2.80 2.14
N ALA A 46 -5.70 -4.05 1.87
CA ALA A 46 -5.13 -5.25 2.45
C ALA A 46 -4.65 -6.21 1.35
N PHE A 47 -3.33 -6.42 1.32
CA PHE A 47 -2.68 -7.41 0.50
C PHE A 47 -2.66 -8.73 1.26
N ASN A 48 -3.56 -9.65 0.88
CA ASN A 48 -3.70 -10.96 1.49
C ASN A 48 -2.83 -12.00 0.76
N ASN A 49 -2.48 -13.08 1.46
CA ASN A 49 -1.65 -14.19 0.95
C ASN A 49 -0.30 -13.70 0.38
N THR A 50 0.27 -12.67 0.99
CA THR A 50 1.61 -12.19 0.61
C THR A 50 2.67 -13.17 1.09
N ASP A 51 3.66 -13.43 0.24
CA ASP A 51 4.73 -14.38 0.53
C ASP A 51 5.84 -13.70 1.34
N GLY A 52 6.15 -14.25 2.51
CA GLY A 52 7.29 -13.84 3.32
C GLY A 52 8.61 -14.53 2.97
N GLY A 53 8.63 -15.40 1.97
CA GLY A 53 9.76 -16.23 1.57
C GLY A 53 9.80 -17.56 2.33
N GLU A 54 10.69 -18.47 1.92
CA GLU A 54 10.79 -19.84 2.45
C GLU A 54 10.94 -19.90 3.98
N ASN A 55 11.73 -19.01 4.55
CA ASN A 55 12.04 -18.96 5.98
C ASN A 55 11.32 -17.83 6.72
N GLY A 56 10.55 -16.99 6.02
CA GLY A 56 10.05 -15.73 6.58
C GLY A 56 11.19 -14.77 6.94
N GLY A 57 10.99 -13.94 7.97
CA GLY A 57 12.02 -13.05 8.50
C GLY A 57 11.87 -11.62 7.98
N ARG A 58 12.98 -10.92 7.78
CA ARG A 58 12.97 -9.50 7.40
C ARG A 58 12.66 -9.34 5.93
N VAL A 59 11.62 -8.55 5.66
CA VAL A 59 11.19 -8.19 4.30
C VAL A 59 11.09 -6.67 4.22
N ASN A 60 11.73 -6.08 3.22
CA ASN A 60 11.51 -4.67 2.90
C ASN A 60 10.25 -4.57 2.03
N ILE A 61 9.27 -3.81 2.49
CA ILE A 61 8.08 -3.44 1.71
C ILE A 61 8.34 -2.06 1.14
N LYS A 62 8.29 -1.91 -0.18
CA LYS A 62 8.30 -0.62 -0.87
C LYS A 62 6.92 -0.33 -1.45
N LEU A 63 6.32 0.79 -1.07
CA LEU A 63 5.08 1.30 -1.65
C LEU A 63 5.42 2.16 -2.87
N LYS A 64 4.64 2.03 -3.94
CA LYS A 64 4.63 2.92 -5.09
C LYS A 64 3.31 3.67 -5.16
N TYR A 65 3.34 4.99 -5.30
CA TYR A 65 2.15 5.83 -5.15
C TYR A 65 2.26 7.21 -5.81
N SER A 66 1.13 7.91 -5.83
CA SER A 66 1.07 9.36 -6.01
C SER A 66 0.38 10.04 -4.82
N ALA A 67 0.85 11.23 -4.44
CA ALA A 67 0.33 12.01 -3.31
C ALA A 67 0.45 13.50 -3.59
N LYS A 68 -0.56 14.30 -3.20
CA LYS A 68 -0.55 15.77 -3.41
C LYS A 68 0.45 16.46 -2.48
N THR A 69 0.44 16.09 -1.22
CA THR A 69 1.31 16.65 -0.16
C THR A 69 1.98 15.50 0.58
N GLN A 70 2.97 15.83 1.40
CA GLN A 70 3.49 14.87 2.36
C GLN A 70 2.35 14.40 3.28
N CYS A 71 2.28 13.10 3.51
CA CYS A 71 1.26 12.41 4.27
C CYS A 71 1.82 11.12 4.87
N TYR A 72 0.97 10.31 5.49
CA TYR A 72 1.31 9.01 6.02
C TYR A 72 0.13 8.04 5.87
N ALA A 73 0.44 6.75 6.03
CA ALA A 73 -0.54 5.69 6.22
C ALA A 73 -0.11 4.83 7.40
N LYS A 74 -1.07 4.30 8.17
CA LYS A 74 -0.79 3.30 9.19
C LYS A 74 -0.53 1.95 8.53
N LEU A 75 0.53 1.29 8.93
CA LEU A 75 0.93 -0.02 8.41
C LEU A 75 0.71 -1.09 9.47
N ILE A 76 -0.06 -2.11 9.13
CA ILE A 76 -0.27 -3.30 9.96
C ILE A 76 0.18 -4.51 9.16
N VAL A 77 1.04 -5.35 9.73
CA VAL A 77 1.49 -6.60 9.10
C VAL A 77 1.19 -7.75 10.04
N ASN A 78 0.39 -8.72 9.59
CA ASN A 78 -0.04 -9.86 10.40
C ASN A 78 -0.67 -9.46 11.75
N GLY A 79 -1.43 -8.36 11.78
CA GLY A 79 -2.02 -7.80 13.00
C GLY A 79 -1.06 -7.02 13.89
N ARG A 80 0.25 -6.97 13.58
CA ARG A 80 1.22 -6.12 14.28
C ARG A 80 1.22 -4.72 13.68
N ASP A 81 1.02 -3.73 14.53
CA ASP A 81 1.14 -2.31 14.18
C ASP A 81 2.62 -1.92 14.01
N TYR A 82 2.97 -1.44 12.82
CA TYR A 82 4.29 -0.90 12.46
C TYR A 82 4.32 0.63 12.49
N SER A 83 3.33 1.26 13.11
CA SER A 83 3.08 2.69 13.14
C SER A 83 2.82 3.25 11.73
N PHE A 84 3.26 4.48 11.48
CA PHE A 84 3.00 5.20 10.25
C PHE A 84 4.18 5.12 9.27
N ILE A 85 3.90 4.74 8.02
CA ILE A 85 4.82 4.92 6.90
C ILE A 85 4.61 6.31 6.28
N ASN A 86 5.68 7.09 6.19
CA ASN A 86 5.64 8.43 5.58
C ASN A 86 5.60 8.34 4.05
N LEU A 87 4.75 9.14 3.44
CA LEU A 87 4.54 9.25 2.00
C LEU A 87 4.86 10.69 1.58
N MET A 88 5.91 10.88 0.77
CA MET A 88 6.32 12.20 0.31
C MET A 88 5.38 12.71 -0.79
N GLY A 89 5.15 14.02 -0.82
CA GLY A 89 4.36 14.63 -1.89
C GLY A 89 5.02 14.43 -3.26
N THR A 90 4.25 13.97 -4.25
CA THR A 90 4.74 13.65 -5.60
C THR A 90 4.35 14.70 -6.64
N GLY A 91 3.51 15.67 -6.28
CA GLY A 91 2.92 16.64 -7.21
C GLY A 91 1.43 16.39 -7.48
N GLY A 92 0.85 15.35 -6.87
CA GLY A 92 -0.58 15.06 -6.93
C GLY A 92 -0.95 13.91 -7.85
N LYS A 93 -2.27 13.82 -8.10
CA LYS A 93 -2.91 12.73 -8.85
C LYS A 93 -2.25 12.57 -10.23
N GLY A 94 -1.88 11.35 -10.59
CA GLY A 94 -1.21 11.04 -11.87
C GLY A 94 0.32 11.10 -11.85
N PHE A 95 0.95 11.61 -10.79
CA PHE A 95 2.42 11.66 -10.66
C PHE A 95 2.95 10.51 -9.80
N PHE A 96 3.06 9.31 -10.36
CA PHE A 96 3.46 8.07 -9.67
C PHE A 96 4.98 7.90 -9.54
N LYS A 97 5.64 8.89 -8.94
CA LYS A 97 7.07 8.84 -8.59
C LYS A 97 7.35 8.64 -7.10
N GLY A 98 6.29 8.47 -6.30
CA GLY A 98 6.40 8.29 -4.86
C GLY A 98 6.87 6.88 -4.54
N GLU A 99 7.95 6.78 -3.78
CA GLU A 99 8.44 5.54 -3.22
C GLU A 99 8.72 5.73 -1.74
N SER A 100 8.19 4.82 -0.91
CA SER A 100 8.45 4.77 0.52
C SER A 100 8.67 3.32 0.90
N ASN A 101 9.65 3.05 1.77
CA ASN A 101 9.89 1.68 2.19
C ASN A 101 10.11 1.54 3.69
N ILE A 102 9.84 0.35 4.19
CA ILE A 102 10.03 -0.02 5.58
C ILE A 102 10.33 -1.52 5.66
N THR A 103 11.21 -1.90 6.58
CA THR A 103 11.51 -3.30 6.86
C THR A 103 10.56 -3.81 7.93
N VAL A 104 9.86 -4.90 7.63
CA VAL A 104 8.94 -5.60 8.54
C VAL A 104 9.38 -7.05 8.75
N THR A 105 8.71 -7.74 9.65
CA THR A 105 8.88 -9.18 9.86
C THR A 105 7.67 -9.91 9.30
N MET A 106 7.91 -10.87 8.41
CA MET A 106 6.89 -11.72 7.80
C MET A 106 7.06 -13.17 8.24
N LYS A 107 5.95 -13.91 8.26
CA LYS A 107 5.92 -15.36 8.43
C LYS A 107 6.38 -16.04 7.13
N PRO A 108 6.86 -17.30 7.21
CA PRO A 108 7.19 -18.06 6.02
C PRO A 108 5.98 -18.30 5.08
N GLY A 109 6.21 -18.21 3.78
CA GLY A 109 5.24 -18.54 2.73
C GLY A 109 4.11 -17.51 2.56
N GLU A 110 3.10 -17.89 1.76
CA GLU A 110 1.94 -17.08 1.34
C GLU A 110 0.83 -16.99 2.41
N ASN A 111 1.18 -16.69 3.65
CA ASN A 111 0.23 -16.62 4.77
C ASN A 111 0.29 -15.29 5.52
N ASN A 112 0.74 -14.23 4.82
CA ASN A 112 0.87 -12.91 5.39
C ASN A 112 -0.19 -11.95 4.86
N THR A 113 -0.62 -11.05 5.75
CA THR A 113 -1.45 -9.90 5.38
C THR A 113 -0.69 -8.61 5.67
N ILE A 114 -0.64 -7.73 4.68
CA ILE A 114 -0.10 -6.37 4.78
C ILE A 114 -1.27 -5.41 4.57
N SER A 115 -1.59 -4.59 5.57
CA SER A 115 -2.71 -3.64 5.53
C SER A 115 -2.23 -2.21 5.70
N LEU A 116 -2.73 -1.33 4.84
CA LEU A 116 -2.56 0.12 4.92
C LEU A 116 -3.91 0.76 5.23
N THR A 117 -3.95 1.62 6.23
CA THR A 117 -5.17 2.32 6.66
C THR A 117 -4.84 3.71 7.21
N GLU A 118 -5.84 4.45 7.68
CA GLU A 118 -5.68 5.75 8.35
C GLU A 118 -4.80 6.74 7.54
N PHE A 119 -4.99 6.80 6.22
CA PHE A 119 -4.28 7.77 5.38
C PHE A 119 -4.72 9.19 5.74
N ASN A 120 -3.77 10.07 6.10
CA ASN A 120 -4.12 11.42 6.55
C ASN A 120 -4.24 12.46 5.41
N SER A 121 -4.05 12.05 4.16
CA SER A 121 -4.24 12.89 2.97
C SER A 121 -4.51 12.05 1.73
N ALA A 122 -4.88 12.70 0.62
CA ALA A 122 -5.19 12.05 -0.64
C ALA A 122 -3.96 11.34 -1.24
N VAL A 123 -4.08 10.02 -1.40
CA VAL A 123 -3.09 9.12 -1.99
C VAL A 123 -3.78 8.25 -3.04
N SER A 124 -3.06 7.98 -4.13
CA SER A 124 -3.39 6.89 -5.05
C SER A 124 -2.27 5.85 -4.95
N LEU A 125 -2.60 4.66 -4.46
CA LEU A 125 -1.66 3.57 -4.25
C LEU A 125 -1.61 2.70 -5.51
N ASP A 126 -0.41 2.53 -6.07
CA ASP A 126 -0.15 1.71 -7.25
C ASP A 126 0.10 0.26 -6.82
N SER A 127 1.13 0.05 -5.99
CA SER A 127 1.52 -1.30 -5.59
C SER A 127 2.40 -1.34 -4.34
N ILE A 128 2.63 -2.55 -3.84
CA ILE A 128 3.76 -2.86 -2.96
C ILE A 128 4.74 -3.81 -3.65
N GLU A 129 6.03 -3.61 -3.40
CA GLU A 129 7.09 -4.53 -3.78
C GLU A 129 7.76 -5.10 -2.52
N LEU A 130 7.81 -6.43 -2.43
CA LEU A 130 8.49 -7.18 -1.38
C LEU A 130 9.90 -7.59 -1.81
N ARG A 131 10.87 -7.27 -0.96
CA ARG A 131 12.26 -7.72 -1.08
C ARG A 131 12.69 -8.47 0.18
N TYR A 132 12.93 -9.77 0.04
CA TYR A 132 13.47 -10.64 1.09
C TYR A 132 14.90 -10.25 1.44
N LEU A 133 15.16 -10.01 2.72
CA LEU A 133 16.49 -9.61 3.23
C LEU A 133 17.23 -10.79 3.85
N ASP A 134 16.48 -11.74 4.39
CA ASP A 134 16.98 -12.98 4.95
C ASP A 134 16.70 -14.08 3.91
N LYS A 135 17.74 -14.78 3.46
CA LYS A 135 17.66 -15.90 2.52
C LYS A 135 17.86 -17.19 3.29
#